data_AF-A0AA95JYI2-F1
#
_entry.id   AF-A0AA95JYI2-F1
#
_cell.length_a   1.000
_cell.length_b   1.000
_cell.length_c   1.000
_cell.angle_alpha   90.00
_cell.angle_beta   90.00
_cell.angle_gamma   90.00
#
_symmetry.space_group_name_H-M   'P 1'
#
loop_
_entity.id
_entity.type
_entity.pdbx_description
1 polymer ?
#
loop_
_entity_poly.entity_id
_entity_poly.type
_entity_poly.pdbx_seq_one_letter_code
_entity_poly.pdbx_strand_id
1 'polypeptide(L)' 'MYSRLLTICLMMPLIVSCETTGPAPVVVDTACDWVKPIYLTDHDIEVMDRQTKKDILAHNKAWQANCQKQE' A
#
# COMPACT_ATOMS: atom_id res chain seq x y z
N MET A 1 -38.84 48.76 -3.10
CA MET A 1 -37.37 48.83 -3.17
C MET A 1 -36.64 48.03 -2.07
N TYR A 2 -37.30 47.20 -1.26
CA TYR A 2 -36.65 46.35 -0.24
C TYR A 2 -36.60 44.85 -0.61
N SER A 3 -37.47 44.40 -1.52
CA SER A 3 -37.59 42.99 -1.90
C SER A 3 -36.38 42.46 -2.69
N ARG A 4 -35.73 43.30 -3.50
CA ARG A 4 -34.50 42.94 -4.26
C ARG A 4 -33.22 42.97 -3.42
N LEU A 5 -33.21 43.70 -2.30
CA LEU A 5 -32.10 43.71 -1.34
C LEU A 5 -32.09 42.43 -0.49
N LEU A 6 -33.25 41.85 -0.22
CA LEU A 6 -33.37 40.60 0.54
C LEU A 6 -32.89 39.37 -0.25
N THR A 7 -32.97 39.42 -1.58
CA THR A 7 -32.64 38.28 -2.46
C THR A 7 -31.12 38.06 -2.62
N ILE A 8 -30.30 39.06 -2.29
CA ILE A 8 -28.84 38.99 -2.41
C ILE A 8 -28.20 38.27 -1.21
N CYS A 9 -28.90 38.20 -0.06
CA CYS A 9 -28.40 37.56 1.15
C CYS A 9 -28.59 36.02 1.17
N LEU A 10 -29.35 35.46 0.21
CA LEU A 10 -29.60 34.01 0.06
C LEU A 10 -28.66 33.33 -0.95
N MET A 11 -27.59 34.01 -1.36
CA MET A 11 -26.51 33.41 -2.16
C MET A 11 -25.18 33.52 -1.43
N MET A 12 -25.15 33.14 -0.14
CA MET A 12 -23.88 32.76 0.47
C MET A 12 -23.49 31.36 -0.01
N PRO A 13 -22.21 31.21 -0.39
CA PRO A 13 -21.82 30.41 -1.53
C PRO A 13 -21.81 28.92 -1.18
N LEU A 14 -22.28 28.11 -2.13
CA LEU A 14 -21.99 26.68 -2.22
C LEU A 14 -20.50 26.50 -2.51
N ILE A 15 -19.66 26.75 -1.53
CA ILE A 15 -18.24 26.37 -1.57
C ILE A 15 -17.91 25.83 -0.18
N VAL A 16 -18.54 24.70 0.18
CA VAL A 16 -17.76 23.73 0.96
C VAL A 16 -16.69 23.27 -0.02
N SER A 17 -15.54 23.94 0.00
CA SER A 17 -14.37 23.44 -0.71
C SER A 17 -14.20 21.99 -0.28
N CYS A 18 -14.05 21.09 -1.24
CA CYS A 18 -13.53 19.76 -0.95
C CYS A 18 -12.12 19.98 -0.41
N GLU A 19 -12.01 20.05 0.91
CA GLU A 19 -10.77 20.34 1.60
C GLU A 19 -9.97 19.04 1.67
N THR A 20 -9.12 18.80 0.68
CA THR A 20 -8.03 17.82 0.79
C THR A 20 -6.84 18.48 1.48
N THR A 21 -6.98 18.90 2.74
CA THR A 21 -5.89 19.60 3.48
C THR A 21 -4.89 18.68 4.16
N GLY A 22 -4.95 17.38 3.90
CA GLY A 22 -3.89 16.45 4.29
C GLY A 22 -2.86 16.28 3.17
N PRO A 23 -1.55 16.18 3.46
CA PRO A 23 -0.64 15.52 2.53
C PRO A 23 -1.24 14.15 2.18
N ALA A 24 -1.20 13.78 0.90
CA ALA A 24 -1.63 12.46 0.47
C ALA A 24 -0.91 11.41 1.33
N PRO A 25 -1.62 10.37 1.81
CA PRO A 25 -0.99 9.34 2.62
C PRO A 25 0.17 8.74 1.84
N VAL A 26 1.38 8.83 2.39
CA VAL A 26 2.53 8.14 1.85
C VAL A 26 2.35 6.67 2.18
N VAL A 27 1.96 5.88 1.19
CA VAL A 27 1.91 4.42 1.32
C VAL A 27 3.35 3.93 1.25
N VAL A 28 3.92 3.63 2.41
CA VAL A 28 5.23 2.99 2.52
C VAL A 28 5.00 1.49 2.48
N ASP A 29 5.49 0.82 1.44
CA ASP A 29 5.53 -0.64 1.40
C ASP A 29 6.70 -1.10 2.27
N THR A 30 6.38 -1.52 3.50
CA THR A 30 7.36 -2.07 4.44
C THR A 30 7.53 -3.57 4.29
N ALA A 31 6.97 -4.20 3.25
CA ALA A 31 7.05 -5.66 3.07
C ALA A 31 8.50 -6.15 3.12
N CYS A 32 9.45 -5.45 2.51
CA CYS A 32 10.85 -5.88 2.49
C CYS A 32 11.57 -5.75 3.85
N ASP A 33 11.01 -4.99 4.80
CA ASP A 33 11.56 -4.87 6.14
C ASP A 33 11.33 -6.14 6.96
N TRP A 34 10.15 -6.76 6.82
CA TRP A 34 9.75 -7.92 7.62
C TRP A 34 9.66 -9.24 6.83
N VAL A 35 9.65 -9.20 5.49
CA VAL A 35 9.76 -10.40 4.64
C VAL A 35 11.24 -10.67 4.37
N LYS A 36 11.68 -11.91 4.61
CA LYS A 36 13.04 -12.39 4.34
C LYS A 36 13.00 -13.71 3.54
N PRO A 37 14.11 -14.11 2.90
CA PRO A 37 14.21 -15.41 2.27
C PRO A 37 14.04 -16.54 3.27
N ILE A 38 13.43 -17.63 2.81
CA ILE A 38 13.30 -18.87 3.57
C ILE A 38 14.54 -19.72 3.29
N TYR A 39 15.33 -19.96 4.33
CA TYR A 39 16.48 -20.85 4.29
C TYR A 39 16.08 -22.23 4.78
N LEU A 40 16.64 -23.25 4.14
CA LEU A 40 16.31 -24.64 4.38
C LEU A 40 17.58 -25.43 4.67
N THR A 41 17.48 -26.43 5.53
CA THR A 41 18.52 -27.44 5.69
C THR A 41 18.29 -28.60 4.74
N ASP A 42 19.30 -29.45 4.56
CA ASP A 42 19.19 -30.65 3.74
C ASP A 42 18.05 -31.57 4.22
N HIS A 43 17.90 -31.70 5.55
CA HIS A 43 16.83 -32.50 6.14
C HIS A 43 15.43 -31.95 5.80
N ASP A 44 15.24 -30.63 5.89
CA ASP A 44 13.95 -30.00 5.52
C ASP A 44 13.61 -30.29 4.06
N ILE A 45 14.61 -30.21 3.17
CA ILE A 45 14.44 -30.50 1.75
C ILE A 45 14.07 -31.98 1.54
N GLU A 46 14.62 -32.92 2.28
CA GLU A 46 14.28 -34.34 2.13
C GLU A 46 12.83 -34.65 2.50
N VAL A 47 12.32 -34.05 3.59
CA VAL A 47 10.99 -34.36 4.14
C VAL A 47 9.86 -33.52 3.56
N MET A 48 10.16 -32.39 2.91
CA MET A 48 9.14 -31.55 2.27
C MET A 48 8.58 -32.15 0.99
N ASP A 49 7.30 -31.89 0.74
CA ASP A 49 6.67 -32.24 -0.53
C ASP A 49 7.19 -31.35 -1.67
N ARG A 50 6.97 -31.82 -2.90
CA ARG A 50 7.45 -31.14 -4.11
C ARG A 50 6.80 -29.78 -4.32
N GLN A 51 5.54 -29.59 -3.90
CA GLN A 51 4.82 -28.34 -4.12
C GLN A 51 5.34 -27.26 -3.18
N THR A 52 5.51 -27.56 -1.89
CA THR A 52 6.09 -26.64 -0.90
C THR A 52 7.48 -26.16 -1.32
N LYS A 53 8.33 -27.06 -1.86
CA LYS A 53 9.65 -26.66 -2.40
C LYS A 53 9.55 -25.64 -3.53
N LYS A 54 8.58 -25.80 -4.43
CA LYS A 54 8.34 -24.87 -5.54
C LYS A 54 7.84 -23.52 -5.02
N ASP A 55 6.96 -23.56 -4.03
CA ASP A 55 6.36 -22.35 -3.46
C ASP A 55 7.42 -21.54 -2.69
N ILE A 56 8.29 -22.21 -1.93
CA ILE A 56 9.45 -21.57 -1.29
C ILE A 56 10.40 -20.98 -2.32
N LEU A 57 10.69 -21.71 -3.41
CA LEU A 57 11.52 -21.19 -4.49
C LEU A 57 10.91 -19.96 -5.16
N ALA A 58 9.58 -19.95 -5.38
CA ALA A 58 8.86 -18.82 -5.93
C ALA A 58 8.89 -17.61 -4.98
N HIS A 59 8.66 -17.83 -3.70
CA HIS A 59 8.77 -16.82 -2.64
C HIS A 59 10.16 -16.17 -2.61
N ASN A 60 11.22 -16.98 -2.54
CA ASN A 60 12.60 -16.47 -2.48
C ASN A 60 12.99 -15.68 -3.73
N LYS A 61 12.55 -16.12 -4.92
CA LYS A 61 12.75 -15.37 -6.17
C LYS A 61 11.98 -14.05 -6.19
N ALA A 62 10.74 -14.05 -5.70
CA ALA A 62 9.94 -12.83 -5.58
C ALA A 62 10.60 -11.84 -4.61
N TRP A 63 11.06 -12.32 -3.45
CA TRP A 63 11.83 -11.49 -2.53
C TRP A 63 13.09 -10.93 -3.20
N GLN A 64 13.83 -11.75 -3.93
CA GLN A 64 15.04 -11.31 -4.62
C GLN A 64 14.75 -10.20 -5.66
N ALA A 65 13.68 -10.34 -6.43
CA ALA A 65 13.32 -9.39 -7.47
C ALA A 65 12.83 -8.04 -6.92
N ASN A 66 12.12 -8.07 -5.79
CA ASN A 66 11.44 -6.90 -5.21
C ASN A 66 12.25 -6.22 -4.09
N CYS A 67 12.91 -6.99 -3.23
CA CYS A 67 13.51 -6.50 -1.99
C CYS A 67 15.04 -6.38 -2.03
N GLN A 68 15.76 -7.26 -2.75
CA GLN A 68 17.24 -7.24 -2.75
C GLN A 68 17.82 -5.92 -3.30
N LYS A 69 17.08 -5.19 -4.12
CA LYS A 69 17.53 -3.90 -4.68
C LYS A 69 17.39 -2.72 -3.70
N GLN A 70 16.66 -2.91 -2.61
CA GLN A 70 16.37 -1.87 -1.61
C GLN A 70 17.33 -1.89 -0.41
N GLU A 71 18.10 -2.97 -0.24
CA GLU A 71 19.23 -3.06 0.70
C GLU A 71 20.51 -2.55 0.04
#